data_AF-A0A496SGJ2-F1
#
_entry.id   AF-A0A496SGJ2-F1
#
_cell.length_a   1.000
_cell.length_b   1.000
_cell.length_c   1.000
_cell.angle_alpha   90.00
_cell.angle_beta   90.00
_cell.angle_gamma   90.00
#
_symmetry.space_group_name_H-M   'P 1'
#
loop_
_entity.id
_entity.type
_entity.pdbx_description
1 polymer ?
#
loop_
_entity_poly.entity_id
_entity_poly.type
_entity_poly.pdbx_seq_one_letter_code
_entity_poly.pdbx_strand_id
1 'polypeptide(L)'
;YVKKGLSFRYFFARKVMFIKYGRAFVIFPGGFGTLDEFFEAVTLIQTRRIGRFPVVLFGSEYWGSLLSWMREELLGPGYISPEDLEIFRIVDSPQDVVDSVEGFYREI
;
A
#
# COMPACT_ATOMS: atom_id res chain seq x y z
N TYR A 1 -18.17 15.04 6.58
CA TYR A 1 -17.03 14.09 6.51
C TYR A 1 -15.68 14.78 6.29
N VAL A 2 -15.50 15.71 5.35
CA VAL A 2 -14.23 16.47 5.19
C VAL A 2 -14.21 17.73 6.06
N LYS A 3 -13.17 17.91 6.90
CA LYS A 3 -12.97 19.13 7.73
C LYS A 3 -11.92 20.09 7.16
N LYS A 4 -10.91 19.59 6.44
CA LYS A 4 -9.90 20.39 5.73
C LYS A 4 -9.73 19.83 4.32
N GLY A 5 -10.13 20.61 3.32
CA GLY A 5 -10.04 20.24 1.90
C GLY A 5 -8.86 20.95 1.23
N LEU A 6 -8.16 20.22 0.36
CA LEU A 6 -7.18 20.77 -0.57
C LEU A 6 -7.57 20.30 -1.97
N SER A 7 -7.56 21.22 -2.93
CA SER A 7 -7.76 20.90 -4.34
C SER A 7 -6.44 21.01 -5.08
N PHE A 8 -6.15 20.03 -5.94
CA PHE A 8 -4.93 19.97 -6.71
C PHE A 8 -5.28 19.98 -8.19
N ARG A 9 -4.73 20.95 -8.93
CA ARG A 9 -4.84 20.97 -10.39
C ARG A 9 -4.02 19.87 -11.06
N TYR A 10 -2.89 19.51 -10.45
CA TYR A 10 -1.95 18.53 -10.98
C TYR A 10 -2.01 17.23 -10.19
N PHE A 11 -2.18 16.13 -10.90
CA PHE A 11 -2.33 14.79 -10.32
C PHE A 11 -1.13 14.38 -9.46
N PHE A 12 0.10 14.53 -9.98
CA PHE A 12 1.33 14.17 -9.26
C PHE A 12 1.49 14.94 -7.94
N ALA A 13 1.06 16.20 -7.89
CA ALA A 13 1.15 16.99 -6.66
C ALA A 13 0.29 16.38 -5.55
N ARG A 14 -0.88 15.81 -5.89
CA ARG A 14 -1.73 15.09 -4.94
C ARG A 14 -1.05 13.82 -4.42
N LYS A 15 -0.42 13.02 -5.30
CA LYS A 15 0.27 11.77 -4.93
C LYS A 15 1.41 12.03 -3.94
N VAL A 16 2.23 13.06 -4.21
CA VAL A 16 3.31 13.47 -3.30
C VAL A 16 2.76 13.82 -1.91
N MET A 17 1.59 14.44 -1.82
CA MET A 17 1.00 14.78 -0.52
C MET A 17 0.57 13.55 0.27
N PHE A 18 0.07 12.50 -0.38
CA PHE A 18 -0.24 11.23 0.31
C PHE A 18 1.02 10.57 0.86
N ILE A 19 2.07 10.48 0.05
CA ILE A 19 3.32 9.83 0.45
C ILE A 19 4.05 10.63 1.54
N LYS A 20 4.11 11.96 1.39
CA LYS A 20 4.89 12.82 2.29
C LYS A 20 4.32 12.89 3.70
N TYR A 21 2.99 12.87 3.83
CA TYR A 21 2.32 13.06 5.11
C TYR A 21 1.63 11.81 5.65
N GLY A 22 1.48 10.77 4.82
CA GLY A 22 0.98 9.47 5.24
C GLY A 22 1.94 8.79 6.19
N ARG A 23 1.39 8.17 7.25
CA ARG A 23 2.12 7.32 8.19
C ARG A 23 1.76 5.85 8.05
N ALA A 24 0.67 5.55 7.36
CA ALA A 24 0.25 4.21 7.00
C ALA A 24 -0.71 4.34 5.82
N PHE A 25 -0.71 3.36 4.92
CA PHE A 25 -1.68 3.27 3.83
C PHE A 25 -2.62 2.12 4.13
N VAL A 26 -3.92 2.41 4.20
CA VAL A 26 -4.98 1.40 4.32
C VAL A 26 -5.79 1.48 3.04
N ILE A 27 -5.71 0.43 2.23
CA ILE A 27 -6.17 0.40 0.85
C ILE A 27 -7.34 -0.56 0.76
N PHE A 28 -8.53 0.00 0.55
CA PHE A 28 -9.77 -0.74 0.40
C PHE A 28 -9.97 -1.18 -1.06
N PRO A 29 -10.90 -2.11 -1.34
CA PRO A 29 -11.24 -2.50 -2.71
C PRO A 29 -11.56 -1.29 -3.60
N GLY A 30 -10.96 -1.22 -4.80
CA GLY A 30 -11.12 -0.07 -5.68
C GLY A 30 -10.51 -0.25 -7.07
N GLY A 31 -10.77 0.69 -7.99
CA GLY A 31 -10.31 0.57 -9.38
C GLY A 31 -8.87 1.04 -9.63
N PHE A 32 -8.59 1.48 -10.87
CA PHE A 32 -7.25 1.89 -11.31
C PHE A 32 -6.58 2.95 -10.44
N GLY A 33 -7.31 3.95 -9.94
CA GLY A 33 -6.73 4.96 -9.06
C GLY A 33 -6.21 4.37 -7.73
N THR A 34 -6.86 3.33 -7.23
CA THR A 34 -6.44 2.63 -6.01
C THR A 34 -5.22 1.76 -6.28
N LEU A 35 -5.22 1.05 -7.41
CA LEU A 35 -4.06 0.26 -7.84
C LEU A 35 -2.84 1.14 -8.10
N ASP A 36 -3.02 2.31 -8.70
CA ASP A 36 -1.96 3.28 -8.97
C ASP A 36 -1.28 3.76 -7.67
N GLU A 37 -2.06 4.13 -6.65
CA GLU A 37 -1.51 4.52 -5.34
C GLU A 37 -0.87 3.33 -4.60
N PHE A 38 -1.43 2.12 -4.71
CA PHE A 38 -0.86 0.90 -4.14
C PHE A 38 0.51 0.58 -4.73
N PHE A 39 0.61 0.48 -6.05
CA PHE A 39 1.88 0.13 -6.71
C PHE A 39 2.92 1.24 -6.58
N GLU A 40 2.52 2.53 -6.53
CA GLU A 40 3.47 3.61 -6.24
C GLU A 40 4.06 3.47 -4.83
N ALA A 41 3.24 3.21 -3.82
CA ALA A 41 3.72 3.01 -2.45
C ALA A 41 4.71 1.84 -2.36
N VAL A 42 4.35 0.69 -2.93
CA VAL A 42 5.21 -0.51 -2.97
C VAL A 42 6.54 -0.20 -3.67
N THR A 43 6.49 0.41 -4.85
CA THR A 43 7.70 0.72 -5.65
C THR A 43 8.63 1.69 -4.90
N LEU A 44 8.08 2.72 -4.26
CA LEU A 44 8.89 3.70 -3.52
C LEU A 44 9.56 3.09 -2.28
N ILE A 45 8.87 2.18 -1.59
CA ILE A 45 9.42 1.44 -0.44
C ILE A 45 10.51 0.46 -0.92
N GLN A 46 10.21 -0.35 -1.94
CA GLN A 46 11.13 -1.31 -2.56
C GLN A 46 12.44 -0.63 -2.96
N THR A 47 12.34 0.50 -3.66
CA THR A 47 13.51 1.26 -4.15
C THR A 47 14.16 2.15 -3.09
N ARG A 48 13.68 2.10 -1.84
CA ARG A 48 14.17 2.89 -0.69
C ARG A 48 14.18 4.40 -0.96
N ARG A 49 13.29 4.88 -1.83
CA ARG A 49 13.12 6.33 -2.09
C ARG A 49 12.39 7.02 -0.95
N ILE A 50 11.65 6.25 -0.17
CA ILE A 50 11.00 6.67 1.07
C ILE A 50 11.28 5.64 2.18
N GLY A 51 11.11 6.05 3.44
CA GLY A 51 11.18 5.14 4.58
C GLY A 51 10.04 4.13 4.55
N ARG A 52 10.24 2.95 5.14
CA ARG A 52 9.17 1.96 5.29
C ARG A 52 8.06 2.53 6.18
N PHE A 53 6.82 2.27 5.81
CA PHE A 53 5.63 2.47 6.63
C PHE A 53 4.62 1.36 6.33
N PRO A 54 3.63 1.13 7.20
CA PRO A 54 2.66 0.05 7.00
C PRO A 54 1.82 0.28 5.75
N VAL A 55 1.81 -0.70 4.85
CA VAL A 55 0.87 -0.79 3.72
C VAL A 55 -0.08 -1.95 3.99
N VAL A 56 -1.37 -1.67 4.13
CA VAL A 56 -2.40 -2.65 4.51
C VAL A 56 -3.48 -2.66 3.44
N LEU A 57 -3.75 -3.83 2.88
CA LEU A 57 -4.83 -4.09 1.93
C LEU A 57 -6.00 -4.69 2.71
N PHE A 58 -7.16 -4.04 2.65
CA PHE A 58 -8.36 -4.51 3.34
C PHE A 58 -9.24 -5.35 2.41
N GLY A 59 -9.68 -6.53 2.87
CA GLY A 59 -10.59 -7.43 2.16
C GLY A 59 -9.87 -8.44 1.27
N SER A 60 -9.52 -9.59 1.83
CA SER A 60 -8.73 -10.63 1.18
C SER A 60 -9.39 -11.23 -0.06
N GLU A 61 -10.71 -11.35 -0.08
CA GLU A 61 -11.48 -11.81 -1.24
C GLU A 61 -11.18 -10.97 -2.50
N TYR A 62 -11.08 -9.64 -2.34
CA TYR A 62 -10.82 -8.74 -3.45
C TYR A 62 -9.37 -8.82 -3.95
N TRP A 63 -8.41 -8.88 -3.03
CA TRP A 63 -6.98 -8.82 -3.35
C TRP A 63 -6.37 -10.18 -3.73
N GLY A 64 -7.05 -11.28 -3.44
CA GLY A 64 -6.55 -12.64 -3.63
C GLY A 64 -6.05 -12.91 -5.05
N SER A 65 -6.86 -12.60 -6.07
CA SER A 65 -6.48 -12.82 -7.47
C SER A 65 -5.27 -11.99 -7.90
N LEU A 66 -5.14 -10.75 -7.41
CA LEU A 66 -3.98 -9.91 -7.70
C LEU A 66 -2.72 -10.46 -7.04
N LEU A 67 -2.82 -10.93 -5.79
CA LEU A 67 -1.70 -11.53 -5.09
C LEU A 67 -1.22 -12.84 -5.76
N SER A 68 -2.15 -13.69 -6.21
CA SER A 68 -1.81 -14.89 -6.97
C SER A 68 -1.08 -14.53 -8.27
N TRP A 69 -1.59 -13.56 -9.02
CA TRP A 69 -0.93 -13.05 -10.23
C TRP A 69 0.47 -12.50 -9.93
N MET A 70 0.66 -11.70 -8.86
CA MET A 70 1.99 -11.19 -8.50
C MET A 70 2.97 -12.33 -8.16
N ARG A 71 2.50 -13.41 -7.53
CA ARG A 71 3.35 -14.58 -7.23
C ARG A 71 3.73 -15.36 -8.48
N GLU A 72 2.77 -15.60 -9.36
CA GLU A 72 2.97 -16.42 -10.55
C GLU A 72 3.75 -15.68 -11.64
N GLU A 73 3.36 -14.43 -11.92
CA GLU A 73 3.84 -13.70 -13.10
C GLU A 73 4.95 -12.70 -12.78
N LEU A 74 5.04 -12.19 -11.55
CA LEU A 74 6.14 -11.29 -11.15
C LEU A 74 7.24 -12.02 -10.41
N LEU A 75 6.89 -12.75 -9.35
CA LEU A 75 7.88 -13.44 -8.51
C LEU A 75 8.45 -14.69 -9.20
N GLY A 76 7.60 -15.52 -9.82
CA GLY A 76 8.02 -16.76 -10.49
C GLY A 76 9.17 -16.58 -11.49
N PRO A 77 9.08 -15.61 -12.42
CA PRO A 77 10.15 -15.31 -13.37
C PRO A 77 11.28 -14.43 -12.80
N GLY A 78 11.17 -13.94 -11.56
CA GLY A 78 12.19 -13.12 -10.91
C GLY A 78 12.15 -11.62 -11.25
N TYR A 79 11.00 -11.06 -11.62
CA TYR A 79 10.84 -9.61 -11.81
C TYR A 79 10.80 -8.81 -10.50
N ILE A 80 10.43 -9.48 -9.41
CA ILE A 80 10.47 -8.97 -8.03
C ILE A 80 11.16 -9.98 -7.12
N SER A 81 11.62 -9.52 -5.95
CA SER A 81 12.19 -10.39 -4.92
C SER A 81 11.11 -10.87 -3.95
N PRO A 82 11.28 -12.01 -3.25
CA PRO A 82 10.31 -12.49 -2.26
C PRO A 82 9.95 -11.44 -1.20
N GLU A 83 10.94 -10.64 -0.78
CA GLU A 83 10.82 -9.60 0.25
C GLU A 83 9.92 -8.42 -0.21
N ASP A 84 9.74 -8.25 -1.53
CA ASP A 84 8.86 -7.21 -2.06
C ASP A 84 7.39 -7.48 -1.71
N LEU A 85 7.00 -8.75 -1.58
CA LEU A 85 5.67 -9.14 -1.13
C LEU A 85 5.46 -8.96 0.39
N GLU A 86 6.53 -8.72 1.15
CA GLU A 86 6.47 -8.41 2.58
C GLU A 86 6.27 -6.91 2.85
N ILE A 87 6.23 -6.07 1.80
CA ILE A 87 6.00 -4.63 1.92
C ILE A 87 4.57 -4.32 2.37
N PHE A 88 3.62 -5.19 2.05
CA PHE A 88 2.21 -5.00 2.37
C PHE A 88 1.61 -6.22 3.07
N ARG A 89 0.51 -6.02 3.81
CA ARG A 89 -0.26 -7.08 4.47
C ARG A 89 -1.73 -7.02 4.05
N ILE A 90 -2.35 -8.19 3.87
CA ILE A 90 -3.80 -8.29 3.60
C ILE A 90 -4.51 -8.65 4.91
N VAL A 91 -5.58 -7.94 5.24
CA VAL A 91 -6.37 -8.16 6.46
C VAL A 91 -7.87 -8.02 6.18
N ASP A 92 -8.69 -8.58 7.06
CA ASP A 92 -10.15 -8.62 6.89
C ASP A 92 -10.95 -7.92 7.99
N SER A 93 -10.31 -7.50 9.08
CA SER A 93 -10.98 -6.76 10.15
C SER A 93 -10.33 -5.40 10.41
N PRO A 94 -11.13 -4.38 10.82
CA PRO A 94 -10.57 -3.09 11.21
C PRO A 94 -9.57 -3.20 12.37
N GLN A 95 -9.74 -4.18 13.26
CA GLN A 95 -8.81 -4.40 14.36
C GLN A 95 -7.43 -4.85 13.83
N ASP A 96 -7.40 -5.78 12.87
CA ASP A 96 -6.16 -6.25 12.26
C ASP A 96 -5.40 -5.14 11.52
N VAL A 97 -6.13 -4.15 10.97
CA VAL A 97 -5.52 -2.94 10.38
C VAL A 97 -4.78 -2.16 11.46
N VAL A 98 -5.44 -1.89 12.60
CA VAL A 98 -4.84 -1.15 13.73
C VAL A 98 -3.63 -1.91 14.25
N ASP A 99 -3.77 -3.21 14.50
CA ASP A 99 -2.71 -4.06 15.01
C ASP A 99 -1.51 -4.10 14.06
N SER A 100 -1.75 -4.14 12.74
CA SER A 100 -0.71 -4.10 11.71
C SER A 100 0.07 -2.77 11.71
N VAL A 101 -0.62 -1.65 11.94
CA VAL A 101 0.00 -0.32 11.99
C VAL A 101 0.78 -0.13 13.29
N GLU A 102 0.16 -0.43 14.43
CA GLU A 102 0.80 -0.28 15.74
C GLU A 102 1.95 -1.26 15.95
N GLY A 103 1.83 -2.50 15.47
CA GLY A 103 2.90 -3.50 15.53
C GLY A 103 4.15 -3.02 14.79
N PHE A 104 3.99 -2.50 13.57
CA PHE A 104 5.11 -1.98 12.78
C PHE A 104 5.87 -0.86 13.50
N TYR A 105 5.17 0.06 14.17
CA TYR A 105 5.80 1.17 14.89
C TYR A 105 6.35 0.79 16.27
N ARG A 106 6.00 -0.38 16.82
CA ARG A 106 6.61 -0.92 18.05
C ARG A 106 7.93 -1.63 17.80
N GLU A 107 8.13 -2.15 16.59
CA GLU A 107 9.32 -2.90 16.17
C GLU A 107 10.45 -2.00 15.63
N ILE A 108 10.20 -0.70 15.45
CA ILE A 108 11.16 0.33 15.01
C ILE A 108 11.68 1.10 16.23
#